data_AF-A0A117M2R4-F1
#
_entry.id   AF-A0A117M2R4-F1
#
_cell.length_a   1.000
_cell.length_b   1.000
_cell.length_c   1.000
_cell.angle_alpha   90.00
_cell.angle_beta   90.00
_cell.angle_gamma   90.00
#
_symmetry.space_group_name_H-M   'P 1'
#
loop_
_entity.id
_entity.type
_entity.pdbx_description
1 polymer ?
#
loop_
_entity_poly.entity_id
_entity_poly.type
_entity_poly.pdbx_seq_one_letter_code
_entity_poly.pdbx_strand_id
1 'polypeptide(L)'
;MNRKKLILGVLLVLGVSLFACLLYEKPNLQPALSTAGIFEKSSPDHLAGKTTTIIDKQGKVISMMARTAFAGDKIYTAEGRI
;
A
#
# COMPACT_ATOMS: atom_id res chain seq x y z
N MET A 1 -17.14 23.33 -32.89
CA MET A 1 -17.52 22.44 -31.77
C MET A 1 -17.28 23.17 -30.45
N ASN A 2 -18.31 23.30 -29.60
CA ASN A 2 -18.19 24.10 -28.37
C ASN A 2 -17.23 23.42 -27.38
N ARG A 3 -16.17 24.11 -26.96
CA ARG A 3 -15.15 23.60 -26.01
C ARG A 3 -15.77 23.00 -24.74
N LYS A 4 -16.83 23.60 -24.22
CA LYS A 4 -17.59 23.10 -23.06
C LYS A 4 -18.23 21.73 -23.30
N LYS A 5 -18.77 21.49 -24.51
CA LYS A 5 -19.36 20.19 -24.90
C LYS A 5 -18.28 19.12 -25.06
N LEU A 6 -17.10 19.51 -25.55
CA LEU A 6 -15.96 18.60 -25.69
C LEU A 6 -15.42 18.17 -24.31
N ILE A 7 -15.22 19.13 -23.40
CA ILE A 7 -14.77 18.83 -22.03
C ILE A 7 -15.79 17.94 -21.30
N LEU A 8 -17.08 18.24 -21.42
CA LEU A 8 -18.13 17.42 -20.81
C LEU A 8 -18.15 16.00 -21.37
N GLY A 9 -17.97 15.83 -22.68
CA GLY A 9 -17.89 14.51 -23.31
C GLY A 9 -16.69 13.69 -22.81
N VAL A 10 -15.52 14.32 -22.72
CA VAL A 10 -14.30 13.66 -22.21
C VAL A 10 -14.46 13.24 -20.75
N LEU A 11 -15.06 14.09 -19.91
CA LEU A 11 -15.29 13.78 -18.51
C LEU A 11 -16.26 12.59 -18.33
N LEU A 12 -17.28 12.53 -19.18
CA LEU A 12 -18.28 11.45 -19.15
C LEU A 12 -17.65 10.11 -19.55
N VAL A 13 -16.81 10.09 -20.60
CA VAL A 13 -16.08 8.89 -21.02
C VAL A 13 -15.10 8.43 -19.93
N LEU A 14 -14.35 9.35 -19.32
CA LEU A 14 -13.46 9.03 -18.20
C LEU A 14 -14.22 8.46 -17.00
N GLY A 15 -15.35 9.08 -16.64
CA GLY A 15 -16.18 8.61 -15.52
C GLY A 15 -16.73 7.21 -15.76
N VAL A 16 -17.24 6.93 -16.95
CA VAL A 16 -17.75 5.60 -17.32
C VAL A 16 -16.62 4.56 -17.35
N SER A 17 -15.46 4.93 -17.90
CA SER A 17 -14.28 4.05 -17.92
C SER A 17 -13.82 3.68 -16.51
N LEU A 18 -13.75 4.65 -15.59
CA LEU A 18 -13.34 4.43 -14.21
C LEU A 18 -14.35 3.54 -13.47
N PHE A 19 -15.65 3.80 -13.67
CA PHE A 19 -16.72 2.99 -13.08
C PHE A 19 -16.69 1.54 -13.58
N ALA A 20 -16.42 1.33 -14.88
CA ALA A 20 -16.28 0.00 -15.46
C ALA A 20 -15.07 -0.75 -14.88
N CYS A 21 -13.92 -0.08 -14.70
CA CYS A 21 -12.75 -0.67 -14.04
C CYS A 21 -13.06 -1.12 -12.61
N LEU A 22 -13.74 -0.30 -11.81
CA LEU A 22 -14.10 -0.64 -10.43
C LEU A 22 -15.05 -1.85 -10.33
N LEU A 23 -15.92 -2.04 -11.32
CA LEU A 23 -16.80 -3.20 -11.37
C LEU A 23 -16.09 -4.47 -11.86
N TYR A 24 -15.10 -4.32 -12.74
CA TYR A 24 -14.26 -5.44 -13.23
C TYR A 24 -13.27 -5.92 -12.19
N GLU A 25 -12.68 -4.98 -11.44
CA GLU A 25 -11.94 -5.26 -10.21
C GLU A 25 -12.93 -5.57 -9.07
N LYS A 26 -13.83 -6.54 -9.25
CA LYS A 26 -14.25 -7.32 -8.09
C LYS A 26 -13.04 -8.18 -7.76
N PRO A 27 -12.26 -7.86 -6.72
CA PRO A 27 -11.28 -8.82 -6.27
C PRO A 27 -12.13 -10.01 -5.84
N ASN A 28 -11.72 -11.23 -6.19
CA ASN A 28 -12.18 -12.43 -5.49
C ASN A 28 -11.62 -12.41 -4.04
N LEU A 29 -11.77 -11.28 -3.33
CA LEU A 29 -11.70 -11.17 -1.89
C LEU A 29 -12.94 -11.87 -1.38
N GLN A 30 -12.92 -13.20 -1.44
CA GLN A 30 -13.63 -13.96 -0.44
C GLN A 30 -13.12 -13.39 0.90
N PRO A 31 -13.98 -12.83 1.75
CA PRO A 31 -13.54 -12.48 3.09
C PRO A 31 -13.07 -13.78 3.71
N ALA A 32 -11.75 -13.96 3.80
CA ALA A 32 -11.19 -15.04 4.57
C ALA A 32 -11.71 -14.78 5.99
N LEU A 33 -12.59 -15.65 6.48
CA LEU A 33 -13.00 -15.67 7.87
C LEU A 33 -11.75 -15.99 8.69
N SER A 34 -10.97 -14.95 8.95
CA SER A 34 -9.76 -15.03 9.73
C SER A 34 -10.15 -14.83 11.19
N THR A 35 -10.19 -15.93 11.94
CA THR A 35 -10.22 -15.88 13.40
C THR A 35 -8.99 -15.18 13.97
N ALA A 36 -7.93 -15.06 13.16
CA ALA A 36 -6.79 -14.22 13.48
C ALA A 36 -7.24 -12.77 13.69
N GLY A 37 -8.09 -12.16 12.87
CA GLY A 37 -8.55 -10.77 13.12
C GLY A 37 -9.25 -10.53 14.48
N ILE A 38 -9.74 -11.58 15.14
CA ILE A 38 -10.41 -11.51 16.46
C ILE A 38 -9.43 -11.80 17.61
N PHE A 39 -8.44 -12.67 17.41
CA PHE A 39 -7.49 -13.11 18.44
C PHE A 39 -6.05 -12.61 18.24
N GLU A 40 -5.78 -12.00 17.10
CA GLU A 40 -4.46 -11.57 16.68
C GLU A 40 -4.17 -10.20 17.25
N LYS A 41 -3.33 -10.22 18.29
CA LYS A 41 -2.66 -9.03 18.85
C LYS A 41 -1.41 -8.67 18.03
N SER A 42 -1.25 -9.21 16.82
CA SER A 42 -0.15 -8.84 15.92
C SER A 42 -0.44 -7.46 15.36
N SER A 43 0.50 -6.53 15.56
CA SER A 43 0.43 -5.22 14.92
C SER A 43 0.30 -5.43 13.40
N PRO A 44 -0.68 -4.82 12.71
CA PRO A 44 -0.94 -5.09 11.31
C PRO A 44 0.22 -4.55 10.46
N ASP A 45 1.04 -5.50 10.03
CA ASP A 45 2.40 -5.30 9.54
C ASP A 45 2.50 -5.01 8.02
N HIS A 46 1.34 -4.92 7.39
CA HIS A 46 1.15 -4.73 5.95
C HIS A 46 0.22 -3.55 5.64
N LEU A 47 -0.06 -2.69 6.64
CA LEU A 47 -0.92 -1.53 6.42
C LEU A 47 -0.24 -0.51 5.51
N ALA A 48 -0.90 -0.22 4.39
CA ALA A 48 -0.54 0.88 3.52
C ALA A 48 -0.53 2.21 4.31
N GLY A 49 0.55 2.99 4.17
CA GLY A 49 0.70 4.31 4.81
C GLY A 49 1.48 4.30 6.13
N LYS A 50 1.88 3.14 6.65
CA LYS A 50 2.87 3.04 7.74
C LYS A 50 4.19 2.55 7.17
N THR A 51 5.26 3.30 7.43
CA THR A 51 6.62 2.91 7.04
C THR A 51 7.55 3.02 8.24
N THR A 52 8.46 2.07 8.36
CA THR A 52 9.57 2.13 9.30
C THR A 52 10.80 2.58 8.54
N THR A 53 11.41 3.67 8.98
CA THR A 53 12.69 4.16 8.44
C THR A 53 13.79 3.79 9.42
N ILE A 54 14.80 3.10 8.91
CA ILE A 54 15.97 2.68 9.67
C ILE A 54 17.09 3.68 9.38
N ILE A 55 17.60 4.31 10.44
CA ILE A 55 18.65 5.32 10.36
C ILE A 55 19.92 4.83 11.08
N ASP A 56 21.08 5.22 10.56
CA ASP A 56 22.36 4.98 11.23
C ASP A 56 22.62 6.00 12.37
N LYS A 57 23.73 5.83 13.09
CA LYS A 57 24.13 6.71 14.19
C LYS A 57 24.42 8.15 13.77
N GLN A 58 24.64 8.38 12.47
CA GLN A 58 24.96 9.68 11.88
C GLN A 58 23.70 10.35 11.29
N GLY A 59 22.54 9.70 11.40
CA GLY A 59 21.25 10.20 10.90
C GLY A 59 20.98 9.89 9.43
N LYS A 60 21.80 9.07 8.77
CA LYS A 60 21.58 8.66 7.38
C LYS A 60 20.61 7.49 7.30
N VAL A 61 19.68 7.55 6.33
CA VAL A 61 18.73 6.47 6.08
C VAL A 61 19.44 5.26 5.47
N ILE A 62 19.32 4.12 6.13
CA ILE A 62 19.82 2.81 5.67
C ILE A 62 18.75 2.09 4.85
N SER A 63 17.50 2.10 5.32
CA SER A 63 16.39 1.40 4.66
C SER A 63 15.03 1.98 5.08
N MET A 64 14.02 1.79 4.22
CA MET A 64 12.62 2.12 4.52
C MET A 64 11.75 0.95 4.12
N MET A 65 10.94 0.46 5.06
CA MET A 65 10.10 -0.73 4.87
C MET A 65 8.65 -0.40 5.22
N ALA A 66 7.68 -0.99 4.51
CA ALA A 66 6.26 -0.91 4.87
C ALA A 66 5.88 -1.81 6.08
N ARG A 67 6.90 -2.38 6.72
CA ARG A 67 6.84 -3.36 7.80
C ARG A 67 7.32 -2.73 9.11
N THR A 68 6.73 -3.12 10.23
CA THR A 68 7.13 -2.74 11.59
C THR A 68 8.45 -3.42 11.91
N ALA A 69 9.41 -2.69 12.48
CA ALA A 69 10.63 -3.25 13.05
C ALA A 69 10.70 -2.96 14.55
N PHE A 70 11.27 -3.88 15.32
CA PHE A 70 11.43 -3.78 16.77
C PHE A 70 12.91 -3.67 17.15
N ALA A 71 13.17 -3.13 18.34
CA ALA A 71 14.52 -3.05 18.87
C ALA A 71 15.10 -4.47 19.06
N GLY A 72 16.23 -4.75 18.40
CA GLY A 72 16.88 -6.07 18.39
C GLY A 72 16.74 -6.82 17.05
N ASP A 73 15.90 -6.33 16.13
CA ASP A 73 15.83 -6.88 14.78
C ASP A 73 17.14 -6.67 14.03
N LYS A 74 17.56 -7.69 13.26
CA LYS A 74 18.77 -7.67 12.44
C LYS A 74 18.42 -7.42 10.99
N ILE A 75 19.18 -6.54 10.35
CA ILE A 75 19.08 -6.25 8.93
C ILE A 75 20.21 -7.00 8.24
N TYR A 76 19.88 -7.81 7.24
CA TYR A 76 20.87 -8.40 6.36
C TYR A 76 20.88 -7.61 5.06
N THR A 77 22.01 -6.97 4.78
CA THR A 77 22.24 -6.32 3.49
C THR A 77 22.51 -7.38 2.41
N ALA A 78 22.33 -7.03 1.13
CA ALA A 78 22.62 -7.94 0.02
C ALA A 78 24.11 -8.37 0.00
N GLU A 79 24.99 -7.59 0.63
CA GLU A 79 26.40 -7.92 0.80
C GLU A 79 26.66 -8.87 1.98
N GLY A 80 25.63 -9.31 2.71
CA GLY A 80 25.74 -10.20 3.87
C GLY A 80 26.30 -9.52 5.13
N ARG A 81 26.34 -8.18 5.16
CA ARG A 81 26.82 -7.40 6.30
C ARG A 81 25.65 -7.08 7.24
N ILE A 82 25.89 -7.27 8.54
CA ILE A 82 24.98 -6.96 9.65
C ILE A 82 25.26 -5.53 10.12
#